data_AF-A0A952AGU4-F1
#
_entry.id   AF-A0A952AGU4-F1
#
_cell.length_a   1.000
_cell.length_b   1.000
_cell.length_c   1.000
_cell.angle_alpha   90.00
_cell.angle_beta   90.00
_cell.angle_gamma   90.00
#
_symmetry.space_group_name_H-M   'P 1'
#
loop_
_entity.id
_entity.type
_entity.pdbx_description
1 polymer ?
#
loop_
_entity_poly.entity_id
_entity_poly.type
_entity_poly.pdbx_seq_one_letter_code
_entity_poly.pdbx_strand_id
1 'polypeptide(L)'
;FYRDAYLAVTSFTANAVGASSIKLDFSTLYEKNISKIELLSGTTPNTLCVIYSTDINTNSSQLKNYNYIESNPKSSTMYYLIRYELNNGDWGFTDILKYQAGGGK
;
A
#
# COMPACT_ATOMS: atom_id res chain seq x y z
N PHE A 1 -3.67 11.05 -3.09
CA PHE A 1 -4.24 10.46 -4.32
C PHE A 1 -3.08 10.29 -5.28
N TYR A 2 -2.85 9.07 -5.78
CA TYR A 2 -1.79 8.76 -6.74
C TYR A 2 -2.42 8.27 -8.03
N ARG A 3 -1.85 8.64 -9.19
CA ARG A 3 -2.29 8.14 -10.50
C ARG A 3 -1.18 8.21 -11.53
N ASP A 4 -1.02 7.14 -12.28
CA ASP A 4 -0.23 7.08 -13.50
C ASP A 4 -1.02 6.42 -14.66
N ALA A 5 -0.32 5.99 -15.70
CA ALA A 5 -0.90 5.36 -16.89
C ALA A 5 -1.48 3.95 -16.65
N TYR A 6 -1.10 3.28 -15.57
CA TYR A 6 -1.43 1.87 -15.29
C TYR A 6 -2.25 1.69 -14.02
N LEU A 7 -2.03 2.54 -13.01
CA LEU A 7 -2.62 2.45 -11.68
C LEU A 7 -3.11 3.82 -11.19
N ALA A 8 -4.32 3.83 -10.65
CA ALA A 8 -4.79 4.89 -9.76
C ALA A 8 -4.98 4.32 -8.36
N VAL A 9 -4.44 5.01 -7.35
CA VAL A 9 -4.63 4.69 -5.93
C VAL A 9 -5.33 5.86 -5.23
N THR A 10 -6.46 5.54 -4.61
CA THR A 10 -7.30 6.44 -3.84
C THR A 10 -7.37 5.96 -2.40
N SER A 11 -7.71 6.87 -1.49
CA SER A 11 -7.98 6.55 -0.08
C SER A 11 -6.86 5.78 0.65
N PHE A 12 -5.59 5.88 0.21
CA PHE A 12 -4.49 5.22 0.90
C PHE A 12 -4.24 5.89 2.26
N THR A 13 -4.65 5.21 3.32
CA THR A 13 -4.63 5.73 4.68
C THR A 13 -4.10 4.68 5.64
N ALA A 14 -3.53 5.15 6.75
CA ALA A 14 -3.03 4.33 7.84
C ALA A 14 -3.63 4.83 9.15
N ASN A 15 -4.35 3.96 9.86
CA ASN A 15 -5.08 4.32 11.07
C ASN A 15 -4.77 3.31 12.19
N ALA A 16 -4.60 3.80 13.41
CA ALA A 16 -4.46 2.91 14.57
C ALA A 16 -5.73 2.08 14.77
N VAL A 17 -5.57 0.78 15.01
CA VAL A 17 -6.64 -0.11 15.46
C VAL A 17 -6.16 -0.85 16.69
N GLY A 18 -6.46 -0.31 17.87
CA GLY A 18 -5.90 -0.77 19.13
C GLY A 18 -4.49 -0.25 19.40
N ALA A 19 -3.82 -0.82 20.40
CA ALA A 19 -2.53 -0.33 20.89
C ALA A 19 -1.34 -0.67 19.98
N SER A 20 -1.44 -1.77 19.22
CA SER A 20 -0.30 -2.34 18.49
C SER A 20 -0.66 -2.78 17.08
N SER A 21 -1.71 -2.23 16.48
CA SER A 21 -2.06 -2.54 15.09
C SER A 21 -2.35 -1.29 14.28
N ILE A 22 -1.97 -1.34 13.01
CA ILE A 22 -2.23 -0.29 12.04
C ILE A 22 -3.06 -0.89 10.91
N LYS A 23 -4.22 -0.31 10.66
CA LYS A 23 -5.08 -0.64 9.53
C LYS A 23 -4.72 0.24 8.35
N LEU A 24 -4.37 -0.41 7.26
CA LEU A 24 -4.11 0.18 5.96
C LEU A 24 -5.32 -0.07 5.07
N ASP A 25 -5.96 1.00 4.65
CA ASP A 25 -7.03 0.97 3.67
C ASP A 25 -6.55 1.68 2.40
N PHE A 26 -6.80 1.12 1.24
CA PHE A 26 -6.58 1.77 -0.05
C PHE A 26 -7.51 1.21 -1.11
N SER A 27 -7.77 1.99 -2.15
CA SER A 27 -8.59 1.55 -3.28
C SER A 27 -7.87 1.80 -4.59
N THR A 28 -7.89 0.82 -5.49
CA THR A 28 -7.20 0.91 -6.77
C THR A 28 -8.14 0.81 -7.96
N LEU A 29 -7.76 1.48 -9.05
CA LEU A 29 -8.22 1.20 -10.40
C LEU A 29 -6.98 0.90 -11.26
N TYR A 30 -6.95 -0.23 -11.97
CA TYR A 30 -5.81 -0.73 -12.71
C TYR A 30 -6.19 -1.31 -14.08
N GLU A 31 -5.26 -1.15 -15.03
CA GLU A 31 -5.34 -1.65 -16.40
C GLU A 31 -4.71 -3.04 -16.55
N LYS A 32 -4.92 -3.68 -17.72
CA LYS A 32 -4.46 -5.05 -18.05
C LYS A 32 -2.95 -5.24 -18.05
N ASN A 33 -2.21 -4.16 -17.91
CA ASN A 33 -0.76 -4.17 -17.95
C ASN A 33 -0.12 -4.49 -16.59
N ILE A 34 -0.90 -4.58 -15.52
CA ILE A 34 -0.42 -4.91 -14.18
C ILE A 34 -0.65 -6.40 -13.89
N SER A 35 0.38 -7.08 -13.40
CA SER A 35 0.37 -8.50 -13.00
C SER A 35 0.32 -8.70 -11.49
N LYS A 36 0.74 -7.72 -10.69
CA LYS A 36 0.79 -7.82 -9.23
C LYS A 36 0.69 -6.46 -8.55
N ILE A 37 0.09 -6.42 -7.37
CA ILE A 37 0.12 -5.28 -6.45
C ILE A 37 0.65 -5.75 -5.10
N GLU A 38 1.57 -4.98 -4.53
CA GLU A 38 2.15 -5.26 -3.22
C GLU A 38 2.12 -4.04 -2.33
N LEU A 39 1.85 -4.27 -1.05
CA LEU A 39 1.95 -3.29 0.01
C LEU A 39 3.22 -3.58 0.81
N LEU A 40 4.01 -2.53 1.02
CA LEU A 40 5.28 -2.60 1.73
C LEU A 40 5.20 -1.77 3.01
N SER A 41 5.89 -2.21 4.06
CA SER A 41 6.09 -1.44 5.30
C SER A 41 7.54 -1.42 5.76
N GLY A 42 7.91 -0.38 6.50
CA GLY A 42 9.21 -0.28 7.14
C GLY A 42 9.33 0.88 8.12
N THR A 43 10.41 0.89 8.88
CA THR A 43 10.73 1.95 9.86
C THR A 43 11.47 3.13 9.24
N THR A 44 11.91 3.01 7.99
CA THR A 44 12.54 4.07 7.19
C THR A 44 11.97 4.04 5.78
N PRO A 45 11.92 5.18 5.06
CA PRO A 45 11.38 5.23 3.69
C PRO A 45 12.20 4.41 2.68
N ASN A 46 13.48 4.12 2.99
CA ASN A 46 14.41 3.44 2.08
C ASN A 46 14.52 1.93 2.34
N THR A 47 13.95 1.43 3.43
CA THR A 47 14.02 0.00 3.81
C THR A 47 12.62 -0.51 4.10
N LEU A 48 11.92 -0.91 3.05
CA LEU A 48 10.55 -1.43 3.12
C LEU A 48 10.51 -2.91 2.73
N CYS A 49 9.70 -3.69 3.43
CA CYS A 49 9.47 -5.11 3.16
C CYS A 49 8.02 -5.34 2.74
N VAL A 50 7.78 -6.30 1.84
CA VAL A 50 6.42 -6.70 1.45
C VAL A 50 5.69 -7.29 2.66
N ILE A 51 4.50 -6.75 2.94
CA ILE A 51 3.59 -7.21 4.00
C ILE A 51 2.29 -7.78 3.44
N TYR A 52 1.94 -7.42 2.21
CA TYR A 52 0.80 -7.97 1.48
C TYR A 52 1.09 -7.98 -0.02
N SER A 53 0.60 -9.00 -0.72
CA SER A 53 0.79 -9.20 -2.15
C SER A 53 -0.46 -9.85 -2.74
N THR A 54 -0.86 -9.42 -3.93
CA THR A 54 -1.95 -10.01 -4.70
C THR A 54 -1.60 -10.00 -6.18
N ASP A 55 -1.80 -11.13 -6.84
CA ASP A 55 -1.72 -11.22 -8.29
C ASP A 55 -2.95 -10.57 -8.92
N ILE A 56 -2.74 -9.97 -10.09
CA ILE A 56 -3.75 -9.29 -10.91
C ILE A 56 -3.81 -10.00 -12.25
N ASN A 57 -4.98 -10.51 -12.61
CA ASN A 57 -5.18 -11.30 -13.83
C ASN A 57 -6.14 -10.63 -14.83
N THR A 58 -6.78 -9.52 -14.45
CA THR A 58 -7.82 -8.83 -15.22
C THR A 58 -7.84 -7.34 -14.89
N ASN A 59 -8.42 -6.51 -15.77
CA ASN A 59 -8.66 -5.09 -15.47
C ASN A 59 -9.64 -4.93 -14.31
N SER A 60 -9.50 -3.83 -13.58
CA SER A 60 -10.57 -3.37 -12.72
C SER A 60 -11.61 -2.59 -13.55
N SER A 61 -12.85 -3.08 -13.63
CA SER A 61 -13.97 -2.31 -14.18
C SER A 61 -14.55 -1.28 -13.19
N GLN A 62 -14.11 -1.34 -11.94
CA GLN A 62 -14.54 -0.52 -10.81
C GLN A 62 -13.45 -0.47 -9.75
N LEU A 63 -13.51 0.51 -8.85
CA LEU A 63 -12.58 0.60 -7.72
C LEU A 63 -12.56 -0.71 -6.91
N LYS A 64 -11.36 -1.23 -6.68
CA LYS A 64 -11.11 -2.38 -5.81
C LYS A 64 -10.61 -1.89 -4.47
N ASN A 65 -11.28 -2.28 -3.40
CA ASN A 65 -10.94 -1.86 -2.05
C ASN A 65 -10.09 -2.94 -1.37
N TYR A 66 -9.03 -2.50 -0.71
CA TYR A 66 -8.10 -3.34 0.02
C TYR A 66 -8.03 -2.87 1.46
N ASN A 67 -7.91 -3.86 2.34
CA ASN A 67 -7.75 -3.72 3.78
C ASN A 67 -6.62 -4.64 4.18
N TYR A 68 -5.67 -4.11 4.96
CA TYR A 68 -4.65 -4.90 5.61
C TYR A 68 -4.46 -4.41 7.05
N ILE A 69 -4.29 -5.34 7.99
CA ILE A 69 -3.98 -5.03 9.38
C ILE A 69 -2.55 -5.48 9.66
N GLU A 70 -1.65 -4.52 9.87
CA GLU A 70 -0.31 -4.77 10.39
C GLU A 70 -0.40 -4.89 11.92
N SER A 71 -0.37 -6.12 12.43
CA SER A 71 -0.53 -6.42 13.87
C SER A 71 0.75 -6.25 14.70
N ASN A 72 1.88 -5.93 14.07
CA ASN A 72 3.17 -5.78 14.75
C ASN A 72 4.02 -4.66 14.11
N PRO A 73 3.57 -3.39 14.20
CA PRO A 73 4.34 -2.27 13.71
C PRO A 73 5.65 -2.16 14.51
N LYS A 74 6.75 -2.00 13.79
CA LYS A 74 8.10 -2.05 14.37
C LYS A 74 8.54 -0.75 15.04
N SER A 75 7.75 0.32 14.93
CA SER A 75 8.07 1.65 15.41
C SER A 75 6.80 2.50 15.55
N SER A 76 6.87 3.57 16.34
CA SER A 76 5.83 4.61 16.38
C SER A 76 5.74 5.38 15.05
N THR A 77 6.79 5.35 14.25
CA THR A 77 6.81 5.89 12.89
C THR A 77 6.96 4.75 11.90
N MET A 78 5.97 4.59 11.03
CA MET A 78 5.97 3.59 9.98
C MET A 78 5.84 4.26 8.62
N TYR A 79 6.43 3.65 7.60
CA TYR A 79 6.36 4.09 6.22
C TYR A 79 5.71 2.98 5.41
N TYR A 80 4.79 3.35 4.53
CA TYR A 80 4.06 2.44 3.68
C TYR A 80 4.12 2.88 2.24
N LEU A 81 4.12 1.92 1.33
CA LEU A 81 4.15 2.18 -0.10
C LEU A 81 3.45 1.04 -0.81
N ILE A 82 2.76 1.36 -1.91
CA ILE A 82 2.26 0.37 -2.83
C ILE A 82 3.22 0.31 -4.01
N ARG A 83 3.65 -0.89 -4.40
CA ARG A 83 4.32 -1.11 -5.68
C ARG A 83 3.48 -2.05 -6.53
N TYR A 84 3.64 -1.97 -7.83
CA TYR A 84 2.94 -2.82 -8.76
C TYR A 84 3.90 -3.34 -9.83
N GLU A 85 3.71 -4.59 -10.21
CA GLU A 85 4.48 -5.25 -11.26
C GLU A 85 3.71 -5.14 -12.57
N LEU A 86 4.39 -4.74 -13.63
CA LEU A 86 3.87 -4.77 -14.99
C LEU A 86 4.05 -6.18 -15.59
N ASN A 87 3.27 -6.52 -16.62
CA ASN A 87 3.38 -7.82 -17.29
C ASN A 87 4.75 -8.07 -17.94
N ASN A 88 5.54 -7.03 -18.17
CA ASN A 88 6.91 -7.11 -18.68
C ASN A 88 7.97 -7.30 -17.57
N GLY A 89 7.55 -7.36 -16.29
CA GLY A 89 8.42 -7.51 -15.12
C GLY A 89 8.92 -6.20 -14.51
N ASP A 90 8.59 -5.04 -15.11
CA ASP A 90 8.96 -3.74 -14.55
C ASP A 90 8.13 -3.41 -13.31
N TRP A 91 8.71 -2.59 -12.42
CA TRP A 91 8.04 -2.16 -11.19
C TRP A 91 7.74 -0.67 -11.21
N GLY A 92 6.49 -0.33 -10.91
CA GLY A 92 6.08 1.02 -10.55
C GLY A 92 5.85 1.16 -9.04
N PHE A 93 5.98 2.38 -8.53
CA PHE A 93 5.95 2.70 -7.10
C PHE A 93 5.06 3.91 -6.87
N THR A 94 4.18 3.84 -5.87
CA THR A 94 3.42 5.02 -5.43
C THR A 94 4.26 5.94 -4.55
N ASP A 95 3.70 7.10 -4.20
CA ASP A 95 4.25 7.90 -3.12
C ASP A 95 4.29 7.12 -1.80
N ILE A 96 5.27 7.45 -0.95
CA ILE A 96 5.39 6.90 0.40
C ILE A 96 4.37 7.59 1.31
N LEU A 97 3.58 6.78 2.00
CA LEU A 97 2.73 7.20 3.11
C LEU A 97 3.51 7.08 4.42
N LYS A 98 3.71 8.21 5.11
CA LYS A 98 4.23 8.21 6.48
C LYS A 98 3.06 8.13 7.47
N TYR A 99 3.14 7.17 8.39
CA TYR A 99 2.29 7.09 9.56
C TYR A 99 3.09 7.44 10.82
N GLN A 100 2.49 8.25 11.69
CA GLN A 100 3.02 8.56 13.01
C GLN A 100 1.94 8.19 14.02
N ALA A 101 2.20 7.20 14.88
CA ALA A 101 1.37 6.94 16.03
C ALA A 101 1.30 8.21 16.88
N GLY A 102 0.08 8.65 17.19
CA GLY A 102 -0.12 9.82 18.04
C GLY A 102 0.61 9.61 19.36
N GLY A 103 1.58 10.47 19.66
CA GLY A 103 2.08 10.61 21.02
C GLY A 103 0.92 11.16 21.85
N GLY A 104 0.25 10.27 22.59
CA GLY A 104 -0.64 10.70 23.66
C GLY A 104 0.17 11.62 24.57
N LYS A 105 -0.20 12.90 24.59
CA LYS A 105 0.16 13.80 25.66
C LYS A 105 -0.65 13.43 26.90
#